data_AF-A0A6C0FBF8-F1
#
_entry.id   AF-A0A6C0FBF8-F1
#
_cell.length_a   1.000
_cell.length_b   1.000
_cell.length_c   1.000
_cell.angle_alpha   90.00
_cell.angle_beta   90.00
_cell.angle_gamma   90.00
#
_symmetry.space_group_name_H-M   'P 1'
#
loop_
_entity.id
_entity.type
_entity.pdbx_description
1 polymer ?
#
loop_
_entity_poly.entity_id
_entity_poly.type
_entity_poly.pdbx_seq_one_letter_code
_entity_poly.pdbx_strand_id
1 'polypeptide(L)'
;MLKYKEEGTKISIYNNSINYDYPSQYQGVIRNVRGDSREHLHNIYNPLEKSLEWYSKEDKRYNLFYRECINGLEKLCGTYDKGSIIHHTLQHYITIIKNNLEDKETEKIKNEESPLLDELKNYWKDNEIDIIFTTINHINSCDDNLEKQVYLENINTILNYKEKKVKEYILKSSTSYN
;
A
#
# COMPACT_ATOMS: atom_id res chain seq x y z
N MET A 1 3.42 -0.48 6.83
CA MET A 1 3.68 0.81 7.51
C MET A 1 2.48 1.34 8.29
N LEU A 2 1.29 1.37 7.70
CA LEU A 2 0.06 1.87 8.35
C LEU A 2 -0.24 1.27 9.72
N LYS A 3 0.07 -0.01 9.96
CA LYS A 3 -0.14 -0.67 11.27
C LYS A 3 0.55 0.06 12.44
N TYR A 4 1.66 0.73 12.19
CA TYR A 4 2.47 1.45 13.18
C TYR A 4 2.07 2.92 13.36
N LYS A 5 1.09 3.44 12.61
CA LYS A 5 0.63 4.82 12.73
C LYS A 5 -0.37 4.97 13.88
N GLU A 6 -0.66 6.19 14.28
CA GLU A 6 -1.63 6.49 15.34
C GLU A 6 -3.03 5.98 14.98
N GLU A 7 -3.83 5.65 16.00
CA GLU A 7 -5.21 5.22 15.80
C GLU A 7 -6.04 6.32 15.14
N GLY A 8 -6.91 5.96 14.19
CA GLY A 8 -7.66 6.95 13.40
C GLY A 8 -6.88 7.60 12.25
N THR A 9 -5.63 7.19 12.00
CA THR A 9 -4.88 7.61 10.79
C THR A 9 -5.57 7.08 9.54
N LYS A 10 -5.88 7.98 8.61
CA LYS A 10 -6.45 7.67 7.30
C LYS A 10 -5.38 7.75 6.21
N ILE A 11 -5.73 7.34 5.00
CA ILE A 11 -4.85 7.45 3.84
C ILE A 11 -5.52 8.18 2.69
N SER A 12 -4.70 8.86 1.90
CA SER A 12 -5.06 9.45 0.62
C SER A 12 -4.03 9.05 -0.44
N ILE A 13 -4.47 9.01 -1.70
CA ILE A 13 -3.62 8.61 -2.82
C ILE A 13 -3.57 9.75 -3.79
N TYR A 14 -2.37 10.25 -4.00
CA TYR A 14 -2.12 11.35 -4.89
C TYR A 14 -0.71 11.22 -5.45
N ASN A 15 -0.52 11.57 -6.72
CA ASN A 15 0.77 11.53 -7.38
C ASN A 15 1.50 10.17 -7.33
N ASN A 16 0.75 9.06 -7.38
CA ASN A 16 1.29 7.68 -7.28
C ASN A 16 2.00 7.39 -5.94
N SER A 17 1.58 8.08 -4.88
CA SER A 17 2.12 7.95 -3.53
C SER A 17 0.98 7.78 -2.53
N ILE A 18 1.23 7.03 -1.46
CA ILE A 18 0.31 6.89 -0.34
C ILE A 18 0.67 7.94 0.72
N ASN A 19 -0.28 8.81 1.05
CA ASN A 19 -0.12 9.82 2.09
C ASN A 19 -0.91 9.43 3.34
N TYR A 20 -0.37 9.75 4.52
CA TYR A 20 -1.00 9.47 5.81
C TYR A 20 -1.64 10.73 6.39
N ASP A 21 -2.93 10.64 6.68
CA ASP A 21 -3.73 11.73 7.25
C ASP A 21 -3.96 11.44 8.74
N TYR A 22 -3.08 11.99 9.58
CA TYR A 22 -3.12 11.80 11.03
C TYR A 22 -4.38 12.38 11.69
N PRO A 23 -4.89 11.75 12.77
CA PRO A 23 -6.01 12.27 13.56
C PRO A 23 -5.74 13.71 13.99
N SER A 24 -6.71 14.60 13.80
CA SER A 24 -6.65 15.99 14.25
C SER A 24 -8.01 16.43 14.77
N GLN A 25 -8.00 17.30 15.77
CA GLN A 25 -9.21 17.85 16.40
C GLN A 25 -10.14 18.59 15.41
N TYR A 26 -9.64 18.93 14.22
CA TYR A 26 -10.37 19.62 13.15
C TYR A 26 -10.59 18.77 11.89
N GLN A 27 -10.40 17.45 11.97
CA GLN A 27 -10.52 16.56 10.80
C GLN A 27 -11.87 16.69 10.08
N GLY A 28 -12.98 16.88 10.80
CA GLY A 28 -14.32 17.02 10.20
C GLY A 28 -14.47 18.26 9.31
N VAL A 29 -13.80 19.36 9.65
CA VAL A 29 -13.85 20.62 8.88
C VAL A 29 -12.92 20.54 7.67
N ILE A 30 -11.71 20.02 7.85
CA ILE A 30 -10.72 19.87 6.77
C ILE A 30 -11.22 18.89 5.70
N ARG A 31 -11.93 17.82 6.08
CA ARG A 31 -12.48 16.83 5.15
C ARG A 31 -13.66 17.34 4.31
N ASN A 32 -14.54 18.16 4.88
CA ASN A 32 -15.65 18.77 4.13
C ASN A 32 -15.13 19.77 3.08
N VAL A 33 -14.04 20.49 3.38
CA VAL A 33 -13.43 21.43 2.42
C VAL A 33 -12.60 20.71 1.35
N ARG A 34 -11.99 19.56 1.67
CA ARG A 34 -11.13 18.80 0.75
C ARG A 34 -11.85 17.75 -0.10
N GLY A 35 -13.15 17.53 0.12
CA GLY A 35 -13.95 16.60 -0.67
C GLY A 35 -13.36 15.20 -0.68
N ASP A 36 -12.87 14.71 0.46
CA ASP A 36 -12.11 13.47 0.59
C ASP A 36 -12.96 12.26 0.19
N SER A 37 -12.90 11.97 -1.11
CA SER A 37 -13.84 11.14 -1.82
C SER A 37 -13.28 9.74 -1.95
N ARG A 38 -14.21 8.79 -1.96
CA ARG A 38 -14.09 7.43 -2.47
C ARG A 38 -13.15 7.28 -3.70
N GLU A 39 -12.93 8.34 -4.46
CA GLU A 39 -12.08 8.36 -5.65
C GLU A 39 -10.60 8.12 -5.36
N HIS A 40 -10.08 8.36 -4.16
CA HIS A 40 -8.66 8.11 -3.93
C HIS A 40 -8.34 6.64 -3.67
N LEU A 41 -9.21 5.89 -2.98
CA LEU A 41 -8.94 4.51 -2.59
C LEU A 41 -9.10 3.51 -3.74
N HIS A 42 -9.97 3.76 -4.72
CA HIS A 42 -10.12 2.84 -5.85
C HIS A 42 -8.84 2.71 -6.68
N ASN A 43 -7.97 3.73 -6.65
CA ASN A 43 -6.67 3.71 -7.31
C ASN A 43 -5.72 2.63 -6.75
N ILE A 44 -6.03 2.01 -5.60
CA ILE A 44 -5.27 0.87 -5.06
C ILE A 44 -5.59 -0.43 -5.79
N TYR A 45 -6.81 -0.58 -6.33
CA TYR A 45 -7.28 -1.88 -6.81
C TYR A 45 -6.35 -2.51 -7.86
N ASN A 46 -6.06 -1.77 -8.93
CA ASN A 46 -5.19 -2.28 -10.01
C ASN A 46 -3.75 -2.56 -9.52
N PRO A 47 -3.06 -1.65 -8.79
CA PRO A 47 -1.76 -1.96 -8.19
C PRO A 47 -1.78 -3.19 -7.26
N LEU A 48 -2.86 -3.37 -6.49
CA LEU A 48 -2.99 -4.50 -5.59
C LEU A 48 -3.10 -5.81 -6.37
N GLU A 49 -3.99 -5.89 -7.35
CA GLU A 49 -4.13 -7.08 -8.19
C GLU A 49 -2.82 -7.41 -8.92
N LYS A 50 -2.17 -6.41 -9.52
CA LYS A 50 -0.87 -6.60 -10.17
C LYS A 50 0.21 -7.06 -9.20
N SER A 51 0.22 -6.57 -7.97
CA SER A 51 1.16 -7.06 -6.97
C SER A 51 0.96 -8.55 -6.69
N LEU A 52 -0.28 -9.03 -6.58
CA LEU A 52 -0.61 -10.45 -6.32
C LEU A 52 -0.36 -11.35 -7.53
N GLU A 53 -0.41 -10.77 -8.74
CA GLU A 53 -0.06 -11.46 -9.99
C GLU A 53 1.45 -11.59 -10.17
N TRP A 54 2.20 -10.50 -9.94
CA TRP A 54 3.62 -10.43 -10.26
C TRP A 54 4.51 -11.07 -9.20
N TYR A 55 4.11 -10.99 -7.94
CA TYR A 55 4.95 -11.37 -6.81
C TYR A 55 4.32 -12.56 -6.09
N SER A 56 4.93 -13.74 -6.26
CA SER A 56 4.37 -14.96 -5.71
C SER A 56 4.44 -14.98 -4.18
N LYS A 57 3.33 -15.34 -3.55
CA LYS A 57 3.24 -15.59 -2.10
C LYS A 57 4.10 -16.77 -1.62
N GLU A 58 4.60 -17.62 -2.52
CA GLU A 58 5.53 -18.70 -2.18
C GLU A 58 6.90 -18.16 -1.78
N ASP A 59 7.24 -16.95 -2.25
CA ASP A 59 8.38 -16.22 -1.71
C ASP A 59 7.99 -15.66 -0.32
N LYS A 60 8.74 -16.10 0.69
CA LYS A 60 8.57 -15.66 2.09
C LYS A 60 8.56 -14.13 2.25
N ARG A 61 9.23 -13.40 1.36
CA ARG A 61 9.33 -11.94 1.40
C ARG A 61 7.99 -11.30 1.07
N TYR A 62 7.41 -11.70 -0.05
CA TYR A 62 6.09 -11.21 -0.48
C TYR A 62 4.97 -11.74 0.44
N ASN A 63 5.08 -12.99 0.93
CA ASN A 63 4.17 -13.52 1.93
C ASN A 63 4.10 -12.63 3.18
N LEU A 64 5.26 -12.23 3.72
CA LEU A 64 5.33 -11.30 4.84
C LEU A 64 4.68 -9.96 4.48
N PHE A 65 4.99 -9.39 3.32
CA PHE A 65 4.44 -8.09 2.90
C PHE A 65 2.92 -8.12 2.77
N TYR A 66 2.33 -9.20 2.25
CA TYR A 66 0.88 -9.34 2.17
C TYR A 66 0.21 -9.45 3.54
N ARG A 67 0.81 -10.19 4.48
CA ARG A 67 0.31 -10.26 5.87
C ARG A 67 0.39 -8.89 6.56
N GLU A 68 1.49 -8.18 6.36
CA GLU A 68 1.68 -6.83 6.86
C GLU A 68 0.71 -5.81 6.23
N CYS A 69 0.38 -6.00 4.95
CA CYS A 69 -0.63 -5.23 4.23
C CYS A 69 -2.03 -5.46 4.84
N ILE A 70 -2.42 -6.73 5.06
CA ILE A 70 -3.68 -7.09 5.72
C ILE A 70 -3.78 -6.38 7.08
N ASN A 71 -2.75 -6.48 7.93
CA ASN A 71 -2.74 -5.83 9.25
C ASN A 71 -2.93 -4.30 9.15
N GLY A 72 -2.29 -3.67 8.16
CA GLY A 72 -2.45 -2.24 7.89
C GLY A 72 -3.86 -1.89 7.43
N LEU A 73 -4.43 -2.66 6.50
CA LEU A 73 -5.77 -2.44 5.96
C LEU A 73 -6.85 -2.70 7.01
N GLU A 74 -6.69 -3.70 7.89
CA GLU A 74 -7.61 -3.97 9.00
C GLU A 74 -7.66 -2.80 9.97
N LYS A 75 -6.48 -2.25 10.33
CA LYS A 75 -6.40 -1.02 11.15
C LYS A 75 -7.09 0.16 10.46
N LEU A 76 -6.82 0.38 9.18
CA LEU A 76 -7.47 1.44 8.41
C LEU A 76 -8.99 1.26 8.35
N CYS A 77 -9.45 0.03 8.13
CA CYS A 77 -10.86 -0.33 8.05
C CYS A 77 -11.60 0.00 9.36
N GLY A 78 -10.94 -0.15 10.51
CA GLY A 78 -11.45 0.24 11.83
C GLY A 78 -11.67 1.74 12.00
N THR A 79 -11.05 2.59 11.17
CA THR A 79 -11.22 4.06 11.22
C THR A 79 -12.46 4.59 10.49
N TYR A 80 -13.15 3.72 9.73
CA TYR A 80 -14.31 4.07 8.93
C TYR A 80 -15.57 3.39 9.45
N ASP A 81 -16.71 4.09 9.37
CA ASP A 81 -18.01 3.55 9.74
C ASP A 81 -18.33 2.27 8.96
N LYS A 82 -18.87 1.26 9.65
CA LYS A 82 -19.14 -0.07 9.07
C LYS A 82 -20.08 -0.05 7.87
N GLY A 83 -20.98 0.94 7.78
CA GLY A 83 -21.90 1.12 6.66
C GLY A 83 -21.34 1.99 5.53
N SER A 84 -20.10 2.49 5.65
CA SER A 84 -19.49 3.33 4.62
C SER A 84 -19.00 2.49 3.45
N ILE A 85 -19.08 3.06 2.24
CA ILE A 85 -18.53 2.43 1.03
C ILE A 85 -17.04 2.15 1.20
N ILE A 86 -16.30 3.06 1.83
CA ILE A 86 -14.86 2.92 2.08
C ILE A 86 -14.58 1.67 2.93
N HIS A 87 -15.35 1.46 4.01
CA HIS A 87 -15.22 0.27 4.84
C HIS A 87 -15.39 -1.01 4.01
N HIS A 88 -16.45 -1.08 3.19
CA HIS A 88 -16.68 -2.23 2.33
C HIS A 88 -15.60 -2.41 1.25
N THR A 89 -15.07 -1.33 0.67
CA THR A 89 -13.94 -1.39 -0.26
C THR A 89 -12.68 -1.95 0.40
N LEU A 90 -12.36 -1.50 1.61
CA LEU A 90 -11.20 -2.01 2.37
C LEU A 90 -11.38 -3.48 2.74
N GLN A 91 -12.57 -3.88 3.20
CA GLN A 91 -12.91 -5.29 3.45
C GLN A 91 -12.73 -6.15 2.21
N HIS A 92 -13.13 -5.64 1.04
CA HIS A 92 -12.95 -6.33 -0.22
C HIS A 92 -11.46 -6.52 -0.54
N TYR A 93 -10.62 -5.49 -0.40
CA TYR A 93 -9.17 -5.62 -0.61
C TYR A 93 -8.52 -6.61 0.35
N ILE A 94 -8.89 -6.57 1.63
CA ILE A 94 -8.43 -7.55 2.62
C ILE A 94 -8.80 -8.98 2.18
N THR A 95 -10.04 -9.16 1.70
CA THR A 95 -10.54 -10.47 1.25
C THR A 95 -9.77 -10.98 0.04
N ILE A 96 -9.47 -10.13 -0.95
CA ILE A 96 -8.67 -10.49 -2.12
C ILE A 96 -7.29 -11.00 -1.69
N ILE A 97 -6.59 -10.27 -0.81
CA ILE A 97 -5.25 -10.67 -0.35
C ILE A 97 -5.32 -11.98 0.44
N LYS A 98 -6.30 -12.13 1.34
CA LYS A 98 -6.49 -13.37 2.12
C LYS A 98 -6.78 -14.57 1.21
N ASN A 99 -7.67 -14.41 0.24
CA ASN A 99 -7.99 -15.46 -0.73
C ASN A 99 -6.76 -15.86 -1.54
N ASN A 100 -5.96 -14.88 -2.01
CA ASN A 100 -4.70 -15.17 -2.68
C ASN A 100 -3.76 -15.98 -1.77
N LEU A 101 -3.58 -15.59 -0.51
CA LEU A 101 -2.75 -16.33 0.45
C LEU A 101 -3.23 -17.76 0.71
N GLU A 102 -4.55 -18.00 0.67
CA GLU A 102 -5.18 -19.30 0.95
C GLU A 102 -5.44 -20.19 -0.29
N ASP A 103 -4.94 -19.81 -1.47
CA ASP A 103 -5.19 -20.53 -2.75
C ASP A 103 -6.67 -20.64 -3.13
N LYS A 104 -7.49 -19.71 -2.64
CA LYS A 104 -8.89 -19.61 -3.07
C LYS A 104 -8.91 -18.98 -4.46
N GLU A 105 -9.63 -19.61 -5.38
CA GLU A 105 -9.80 -19.09 -6.73
C GLU A 105 -10.32 -17.64 -6.66
N THR A 106 -9.55 -16.74 -7.29
CA THR A 106 -9.98 -15.37 -7.56
C THR A 106 -10.14 -15.22 -9.06
N GLU A 107 -11.26 -14.66 -9.51
CA GLU A 107 -11.48 -14.33 -10.92
C GLU A 107 -10.38 -13.38 -11.40
N LYS A 108 -9.45 -13.88 -12.22
CA LYS A 108 -8.42 -13.05 -12.84
C LYS A 108 -8.98 -12.41 -14.10
N ILE A 109 -9.22 -11.10 -14.07
CA ILE A 109 -9.56 -10.34 -15.28
C ILE A 109 -8.26 -10.15 -16.07
N LYS A 110 -8.10 -10.90 -17.17
CA LYS A 110 -6.99 -10.68 -18.11
C LYS A 110 -7.22 -9.39 -18.88
N ASN A 111 -6.49 -8.34 -18.52
CA ASN A 111 -6.40 -7.12 -19.31
C ASN A 111 -5.11 -7.14 -20.15
N GLU A 112 -5.15 -6.54 -21.33
CA GLU A 112 -3.95 -6.33 -22.16
C GLU A 112 -2.93 -5.49 -21.39
N GLU A 113 -1.71 -6.01 -21.22
CA GLU A 113 -0.66 -5.32 -20.47
C GLU A 113 0.02 -4.26 -21.34
N SER A 114 0.06 -3.03 -20.84
CA SER A 114 0.87 -1.95 -21.44
C SER A 114 2.36 -2.22 -21.20
N PRO A 115 3.26 -1.92 -22.16
CA PRO A 115 4.72 -2.00 -21.95
C PRO A 115 5.22 -1.22 -20.73
N LEU A 116 4.49 -0.18 -20.31
CA LEU A 116 4.79 0.59 -19.09
C LEU A 116 4.69 -0.26 -17.82
N LEU A 117 3.83 -1.29 -17.81
CA LEU A 117 3.63 -2.16 -16.66
C LEU A 117 4.81 -3.13 -16.47
N ASP A 118 5.45 -3.57 -17.55
CA ASP A 118 6.60 -4.48 -17.50
C ASP A 118 7.82 -3.84 -16.80
N GLU A 119 8.04 -2.56 -17.06
CA GLU A 119 9.12 -1.81 -16.40
C GLU A 119 8.81 -1.56 -14.91
N LEU A 120 7.54 -1.33 -14.57
CA LEU A 120 7.09 -1.19 -13.18
C LEU A 120 7.19 -2.50 -12.39
N LYS A 121 7.02 -3.66 -13.03
CA LYS A 121 7.20 -4.96 -12.39
C LYS A 121 8.62 -5.17 -11.86
N ASN A 122 9.62 -4.67 -12.57
CA ASN A 122 11.04 -4.82 -12.23
C ASN A 122 11.63 -3.60 -11.51
N TYR A 123 10.76 -2.75 -10.98
CA TYR A 123 11.14 -1.46 -10.40
C TYR A 123 11.93 -1.55 -9.10
N TRP A 124 11.61 -2.57 -8.31
CA TRP A 124 12.35 -2.91 -7.10
C TRP A 124 13.40 -3.94 -7.44
N LYS A 125 14.65 -3.66 -7.08
CA LYS A 125 15.73 -4.63 -7.18
C LYS A 125 15.59 -5.65 -6.07
N ASP A 126 15.98 -6.88 -6.35
CA ASP A 126 15.87 -8.00 -5.40
C ASP A 126 16.59 -7.71 -4.07
N ASN A 127 17.76 -7.08 -4.11
CA ASN A 127 18.49 -6.68 -2.91
C ASN A 127 17.78 -5.57 -2.09
N GLU A 128 17.02 -4.69 -2.74
CA GLU A 128 16.20 -3.69 -2.04
C GLU A 128 15.01 -4.36 -1.35
N ILE A 129 14.41 -5.37 -1.99
CA ILE A 129 13.36 -6.20 -1.39
C ILE A 129 13.88 -6.93 -0.16
N ASP A 130 15.09 -7.49 -0.21
CA ASP A 130 15.73 -8.15 0.94
C ASP A 130 15.99 -7.19 2.11
N ILE A 131 16.42 -5.96 1.82
CA ILE A 131 16.60 -4.92 2.85
C ILE A 131 15.28 -4.63 3.55
N ILE A 132 14.19 -4.41 2.78
CA ILE A 132 12.86 -4.16 3.34
C ILE A 132 12.37 -5.36 4.15
N PHE A 133 12.49 -6.57 3.61
CA PHE A 133 12.11 -7.81 4.29
C PHE A 133 12.83 -8.00 5.62
N THR A 134 14.15 -7.87 5.61
CA THR A 134 14.97 -8.03 6.82
C THR A 134 14.62 -6.97 7.86
N THR A 135 14.44 -5.72 7.42
CA THR A 135 14.08 -4.61 8.31
C THR A 135 12.70 -4.81 8.94
N ILE A 136 11.70 -5.26 8.18
CA ILE A 136 10.36 -5.56 8.72
C ILE A 136 10.42 -6.70 9.75
N ASN A 137 11.16 -7.78 9.46
CA ASN A 137 11.34 -8.86 10.43
C ASN A 137 11.98 -8.36 11.71
N HIS A 138 13.03 -7.53 11.62
CA HIS A 138 13.67 -6.92 12.77
C HIS A 138 12.69 -6.07 13.60
N ILE A 139 11.92 -5.21 12.95
CA ILE A 139 10.89 -4.39 13.62
C ILE A 139 9.86 -5.29 14.33
N ASN A 140 9.45 -6.40 13.69
CA ASN A 140 8.47 -7.34 14.25
C ASN A 140 9.01 -8.13 15.45
N SER A 141 10.32 -8.40 15.52
CA SER A 141 10.97 -9.11 16.62
C SER A 141 11.54 -8.21 17.72
N CYS A 142 11.70 -6.92 17.45
CA CYS A 142 12.22 -5.94 18.39
C CYS A 142 11.17 -5.65 19.48
N ASP A 143 11.60 -5.41 20.71
CA ASP A 143 10.72 -4.98 21.81
C ASP A 143 10.85 -3.48 22.10
N ASP A 144 12.00 -2.88 21.80
CA ASP A 144 12.26 -1.46 22.02
C ASP A 144 11.50 -0.60 20.99
N ASN A 145 10.58 0.23 21.49
CA ASN A 145 9.79 1.13 20.66
C ASN A 145 10.64 2.23 20.00
N LEU A 146 11.72 2.71 20.65
CA LEU A 146 12.60 3.72 20.06
C LEU A 146 13.37 3.12 18.89
N GLU A 147 13.91 1.92 19.08
CA GLU A 147 14.57 1.17 18.02
C GLU A 147 13.62 0.90 16.85
N LYS A 148 12.38 0.43 17.10
CA LYS A 148 11.36 0.26 16.06
C LYS A 148 11.15 1.52 15.25
N GLN A 149 11.03 2.68 15.90
CA GLN A 149 10.82 3.96 15.23
C GLN A 149 11.98 4.29 14.27
N VAL A 150 13.23 4.05 14.66
CA VAL A 150 14.39 4.28 13.79
C VAL A 150 14.29 3.45 12.51
N TYR A 151 13.99 2.16 12.62
CA TYR A 151 13.88 1.29 11.45
C TYR A 151 12.64 1.59 10.59
N LEU A 152 11.53 2.02 11.21
CA LEU A 152 10.35 2.47 10.49
C LEU A 152 10.64 3.72 9.65
N GLU A 153 11.38 4.68 10.19
CA GLU A 153 11.77 5.87 9.45
C GLU A 153 12.73 5.56 8.29
N ASN A 154 13.60 4.56 8.45
CA ASN A 154 14.44 4.07 7.35
C ASN A 154 13.58 3.49 6.21
N ILE A 155 12.60 2.64 6.52
CA ILE A 155 11.67 2.10 5.52
C ILE A 155 10.88 3.24 4.86
N ASN A 156 10.32 4.18 5.63
CA ASN A 156 9.58 5.32 5.09
C ASN A 156 10.43 6.14 4.13
N THR A 157 11.70 6.39 4.47
CA THR A 157 12.63 7.11 3.62
C THR A 157 12.85 6.40 2.27
N ILE A 158 13.05 5.07 2.28
CA ILE A 158 13.21 4.27 1.07
C ILE A 158 11.93 4.30 0.21
N LEU A 159 10.76 4.11 0.85
CA LEU A 159 9.46 4.14 0.17
C LEU A 159 9.21 5.48 -0.48
N ASN A 160 9.38 6.60 0.25
CA ASN A 160 9.19 7.94 -0.29
C ASN A 160 10.10 8.21 -1.51
N TYR A 161 11.35 7.75 -1.45
CA TYR A 161 12.26 7.83 -2.61
C TYR A 161 11.73 7.03 -3.80
N LYS A 162 11.26 5.80 -3.58
CA LYS A 162 10.72 4.93 -4.62
C LYS A 162 9.44 5.47 -5.24
N GLU A 163 8.50 5.95 -4.43
CA GLU A 163 7.26 6.58 -4.89
C GLU A 163 7.54 7.83 -5.73
N LYS A 164 8.47 8.68 -5.29
CA LYS A 164 8.91 9.85 -6.09
C LYS A 164 9.44 9.41 -7.44
N LYS A 165 10.26 8.36 -7.49
CA LYS A 165 10.83 7.83 -8.72
C LYS A 165 9.74 7.21 -9.63
N VAL A 166 8.72 6.54 -9.08
CA VAL A 166 7.57 6.02 -9.85
C VAL A 166 6.79 7.16 -10.46
N LYS A 167 6.54 8.23 -9.70
CA LYS A 167 5.90 9.44 -10.21
C LYS A 167 6.69 10.07 -11.38
N GLU A 168 8.00 10.25 -11.22
CA GLU A 168 8.89 10.76 -12.28
C GLU A 168 8.80 9.90 -13.55
N TYR A 169 8.80 8.57 -13.38
CA TYR A 169 8.68 7.62 -14.47
C TYR A 169 7.35 7.76 -15.22
N ILE A 170 6.22 7.73 -14.50
CA ILE A 170 4.88 7.84 -15.10
C ILE A 170 4.72 9.16 -15.84
N LEU A 171 5.15 10.29 -15.24
CA LEU A 171 5.08 11.60 -15.89
C LEU A 171 5.88 11.64 -17.19
N LYS A 172 7.11 11.12 -17.19
CA LYS A 172 7.95 11.06 -18.39
C LYS A 172 7.28 10.25 -19.49
N SER A 173 6.77 9.07 -19.14
CA SER A 173 6.08 8.20 -20.08
C SER A 173 4.83 8.86 -20.65
N SER A 174 3.97 9.45 -19.83
CA SER A 174 2.76 10.15 -20.28
C SER A 174 3.05 11.37 -21.17
N THR A 175 4.13 12.10 -20.93
CA THR A 175 4.52 13.26 -21.77
C THR A 175 5.18 12.88 -23.09
N SER A 176 5.70 11.65 -23.20
CA SER A 176 6.39 11.17 -24.41
C SER A 176 5.43 10.61 -25.47
N TYR A 177 4.13 10.47 -25.16
CA TYR A 177 3.07 10.02 -26.08
C TYR A 177 2.28 11.18 -26.73
N ASN A 178 2.74 12.44 -26.59
CA ASN A 178 2.19 13.61 -27.29
C ASN A 178 3.14 14.13 -28.37
#